data_AF-A0A0B0EKW0-F1
#
_entry.id   AF-A0A0B0EKW0-F1
#
_cell.length_a   1.000
_cell.length_b   1.000
_cell.length_c   1.000
_cell.angle_alpha   90.00
_cell.angle_beta   90.00
_cell.angle_gamma   90.00
#
_symmetry.space_group_name_H-M   'P 1'
#
loop_
_entity.id
_entity.type
_entity.pdbx_description
1 polymer ?
#
loop_
_entity_poly.entity_id
_entity_poly.type
_entity_poly.pdbx_seq_one_letter_code
_entity_poly.pdbx_strand_id
1 'polypeptide(L)'
;MKNVCIFEDDSYKNFLPLAYNRPVYELRCGIYSFLERIVLQYPDTEINLFCRDYLKSLVAENYPYSVNKINNINKDCLFINGRHLLSTPIAIDGKEE
;
A
#
# COMPACT_ATOMS: atom_id res chain seq x y z
N MET A 1 4.49 -13.12 -11.84
CA MET A 1 4.07 -11.71 -11.71
C MET A 1 4.79 -11.15 -10.50
N LYS A 2 5.30 -9.93 -10.62
CA LYS A 2 5.99 -9.23 -9.53
C LYS A 2 4.95 -8.65 -8.59
N ASN A 3 5.19 -8.71 -7.29
CA ASN A 3 4.19 -8.35 -6.28
C ASN A 3 4.68 -7.15 -5.47
N VAL A 4 3.79 -6.18 -5.26
CA VAL A 4 4.01 -5.06 -4.36
C VAL A 4 2.91 -5.07 -3.31
N CYS A 5 3.30 -5.10 -2.04
CA CYS A 5 2.40 -5.01 -0.91
C CYS A 5 2.51 -3.65 -0.25
N ILE A 6 1.44 -2.85 -0.34
CA ILE A 6 1.35 -1.54 0.29
C ILE A 6 0.65 -1.72 1.63
N PHE A 7 1.36 -1.43 2.73
CA PHE A 7 0.86 -1.70 4.07
C PHE A 7 0.82 -0.44 4.93
N GLU A 8 -0.09 -0.42 5.90
CA GLU A 8 -0.11 0.56 6.99
C GLU A 8 0.39 -0.09 8.29
N ASP A 9 1.24 0.61 9.05
CA ASP A 9 1.64 0.23 10.41
C ASP A 9 1.07 1.20 11.46
N ASP A 10 1.34 0.91 12.75
CA ASP A 10 0.88 1.66 13.91
C ASP A 10 1.13 3.18 13.89
N SER A 11 2.09 3.66 13.10
CA SER A 11 2.38 5.09 12.95
C SER A 11 1.30 5.85 12.16
N TYR A 12 0.26 5.18 11.65
CA TYR A 12 -0.95 5.85 11.15
C TYR A 12 -1.56 6.80 12.20
N LYS A 13 -1.32 6.54 13.49
CA LYS A 13 -1.78 7.36 14.62
C LYS A 13 -1.26 8.81 14.52
N ASN A 14 -0.10 9.02 13.92
CA ASN A 14 0.47 10.36 13.68
C ASN A 14 -0.32 11.18 12.64
N PHE A 15 -1.21 10.53 11.89
CA PHE A 15 -2.07 11.14 10.88
C PHE A 15 -3.52 11.23 11.34
N LEU A 16 -3.82 10.91 12.60
CA LEU A 16 -5.14 11.20 13.15
C LEU A 16 -5.34 12.71 13.25
N PRO A 17 -6.55 13.21 12.96
CA PRO A 17 -7.79 12.47 12.70
C PRO A 17 -7.99 12.03 11.23
N LEU A 18 -7.09 12.40 10.32
CA LEU A 18 -7.24 12.18 8.87
C LEU A 18 -7.33 10.69 8.50
N ALA A 19 -6.66 9.83 9.26
CA ALA A 19 -6.61 8.38 9.05
C ALA A 19 -7.62 7.58 9.90
N TYR A 20 -8.70 8.19 10.46
CA TYR A 20 -9.70 7.42 11.23
C TYR A 20 -10.47 6.40 10.38
N ASN A 21 -11.05 6.86 9.27
CA ASN A 21 -11.96 6.06 8.44
C ASN A 21 -11.32 5.63 7.12
N ARG A 22 -9.99 5.72 7.04
CA ARG A 22 -9.21 5.36 5.86
C ARG A 22 -7.79 5.01 6.26
N PRO A 23 -7.14 4.09 5.52
CA PRO A 23 -5.72 3.86 5.67
C PRO A 23 -4.90 5.07 5.21
N VAL A 24 -3.69 5.21 5.75
CA VAL A 24 -2.80 6.35 5.53
C VAL A 24 -2.41 6.51 4.07
N TYR A 25 -2.36 5.42 3.31
CA TYR A 25 -2.03 5.47 1.88
C TYR A 25 -3.11 6.14 1.03
N GLU A 26 -4.33 6.31 1.54
CA GLU A 26 -5.40 7.09 0.87
C GLU A 26 -5.26 8.60 1.09
N LEU A 27 -4.38 9.06 1.98
CA LEU A 27 -4.16 10.49 2.20
C LEU A 27 -3.52 11.12 0.97
N ARG A 28 -3.97 12.33 0.65
CA ARG A 28 -3.49 13.12 -0.50
C ARG A 28 -2.29 13.97 -0.11
N CYS A 29 -1.30 14.01 -0.99
CA CYS A 29 -0.14 14.90 -0.92
C CYS A 29 0.06 15.57 -2.30
N GLY A 30 -0.57 16.74 -2.45
CA GLY A 30 -0.76 17.39 -3.75
C GLY A 30 -1.93 16.78 -4.52
N ILE A 31 -1.75 16.58 -5.83
CA ILE A 31 -2.80 16.04 -6.72
C ILE A 31 -3.08 14.55 -6.51
N TYR A 32 -2.07 13.80 -6.04
CA TYR A 32 -2.13 12.35 -5.83
C TYR A 32 -2.15 11.98 -4.35
N SER A 33 -2.78 10.85 -4.04
CA SER A 33 -2.61 10.07 -2.83
C SER A 33 -1.29 9.31 -2.80
N PHE A 34 -0.86 8.86 -1.62
CA PHE A 34 0.32 7.99 -1.52
C PHE A 34 0.13 6.70 -2.33
N LEU A 35 -1.06 6.08 -2.27
CA LEU A 35 -1.39 4.89 -3.04
C LEU A 35 -1.24 5.14 -4.55
N GLU A 36 -1.84 6.20 -5.08
CA GLU A 36 -1.71 6.55 -6.50
C GLU A 36 -0.25 6.78 -6.90
N ARG A 37 0.52 7.50 -6.07
CA ARG A 37 1.95 7.73 -6.32
C ARG A 37 2.74 6.43 -6.40
N ILE A 38 2.48 5.48 -5.50
CA ILE A 38 3.16 4.18 -5.50
C ILE A 38 2.75 3.39 -6.74
N VAL A 39 1.44 3.21 -6.99
CA VAL A 39 0.92 2.41 -8.10
C VAL A 39 1.43 2.90 -9.46
N LEU A 40 1.52 4.22 -9.67
CA LEU A 40 2.06 4.80 -10.90
C LEU A 40 3.51 4.39 -11.21
N GLN A 41 4.28 4.02 -10.19
CA GLN A 41 5.67 3.56 -10.34
C GLN A 41 5.78 2.05 -10.63
N TYR A 42 4.67 1.31 -10.54
CA TYR A 42 4.65 -0.15 -10.65
C TYR A 42 3.53 -0.68 -11.58
N PRO A 43 3.47 -0.25 -12.87
CA PRO A 43 2.35 -0.52 -13.78
C PRO A 43 2.10 -2.01 -14.09
N ASP A 44 3.12 -2.87 -14.00
CA ASP A 44 3.05 -4.30 -14.36
C ASP A 44 3.20 -5.22 -13.14
N THR A 45 2.64 -4.82 -12.00
CA THR A 45 2.76 -5.56 -10.73
C THR A 45 1.41 -5.90 -10.11
N GLU A 46 1.35 -7.03 -9.40
CA GLU A 46 0.21 -7.37 -8.55
C GLU A 46 0.24 -6.51 -7.29
N ILE A 47 -0.71 -5.58 -7.16
CA ILE A 47 -0.84 -4.72 -5.99
C ILE A 47 -1.70 -5.41 -4.94
N ASN A 48 -1.16 -5.48 -3.72
CA ASN A 48 -1.85 -5.97 -2.53
C ASN A 48 -1.86 -4.86 -1.48
N LEU A 49 -2.97 -4.70 -0.76
CA LEU A 49 -3.14 -3.68 0.27
C LEU A 49 -3.28 -4.34 1.65
N PHE A 50 -2.63 -3.76 2.65
CA PHE A 50 -2.77 -4.15 4.05
C PHE A 50 -3.13 -2.95 4.90
N CYS A 51 -4.24 -3.06 5.62
CA CYS A 51 -4.78 -2.03 6.51
C CYS A 51 -5.37 -2.65 7.77
N ARG A 52 -5.82 -1.79 8.69
CA ARG A 52 -6.57 -2.21 9.90
C ARG A 52 -7.81 -3.02 9.51
N ASP A 53 -8.09 -4.09 10.26
CA ASP A 53 -9.14 -5.06 9.90
C ASP A 53 -10.53 -4.45 9.72
N TYR A 54 -10.91 -3.46 10.52
CA TYR A 54 -12.21 -2.81 10.38
C TYR A 54 -12.36 -1.99 9.08
N LEU A 55 -11.25 -1.60 8.44
CA LEU A 55 -11.23 -0.90 7.16
C LEU A 55 -11.23 -1.86 5.97
N LYS A 56 -10.95 -3.15 6.19
CA LYS A 56 -10.76 -4.15 5.13
C LYS A 56 -11.90 -4.16 4.12
N SER A 57 -13.14 -4.24 4.59
CA SER A 57 -14.31 -4.31 3.72
C SER A 57 -14.48 -3.04 2.89
N LEU A 58 -14.29 -1.87 3.51
CA LEU A 58 -14.39 -0.58 2.84
C LEU A 58 -13.31 -0.40 1.76
N VAL A 59 -12.06 -0.74 2.09
CA VAL A 59 -10.95 -0.64 1.13
C VAL A 59 -11.15 -1.62 -0.03
N ALA A 60 -11.65 -2.83 0.24
CA ALA A 60 -11.93 -3.83 -0.80
C ALA A 60 -13.09 -3.44 -1.72
N GLU A 61 -14.02 -2.60 -1.25
CA GLU A 61 -15.09 -2.02 -2.07
C GLU A 61 -14.56 -0.89 -2.97
N ASN A 62 -13.65 -0.06 -2.44
CA ASN A 62 -13.14 1.12 -3.14
C ASN A 62 -12.07 0.83 -4.19
N TYR A 63 -11.35 -0.29 -4.08
CA TYR A 63 -10.20 -0.60 -4.93
C TYR A 63 -10.26 -2.02 -5.50
N PRO A 64 -9.79 -2.23 -6.74
CA PRO A 64 -9.77 -3.54 -7.39
C PRO A 64 -8.61 -4.45 -6.91
N TYR A 65 -8.02 -4.17 -5.75
CA TYR A 65 -6.84 -4.86 -5.22
C TYR A 65 -7.20 -5.91 -4.16
N SER A 66 -6.30 -6.87 -3.94
CA SER A 66 -6.44 -7.78 -2.80
C SER A 66 -6.14 -7.05 -1.50
N VAL A 67 -7.05 -7.14 -0.51
CA VAL A 67 -6.93 -6.44 0.78
C VAL A 67 -6.84 -7.43 1.94
N ASN A 68 -5.81 -7.29 2.79
CA ASN A 68 -5.51 -8.16 3.93
C ASN A 68 -5.53 -9.65 3.54
N LYS A 69 -4.89 -9.97 2.41
CA LYS A 69 -4.71 -11.33 1.90
C LYS A 69 -3.25 -11.50 1.49
N ILE A 70 -2.64 -12.58 1.94
CA ILE A 70 -1.31 -13.01 1.46
C ILE A 70 -1.56 -14.04 0.37
N ASN A 71 -1.75 -13.56 -0.86
CA ASN A 71 -1.80 -14.45 -2.01
C ASN A 71 -0.35 -14.75 -2.40
N ASN A 72 0.02 -16.03 -2.49
CA ASN A 72 1.34 -16.50 -2.92
C ASN A 72 2.48 -16.32 -1.91
N ILE A 73 2.40 -17.04 -0.78
CA ILE A 73 3.46 -17.15 0.26
C ILE A 73 4.86 -17.49 -0.30
N ASN A 74 4.95 -18.09 -1.48
CA ASN A 74 6.20 -18.56 -2.08
C ASN A 74 6.75 -17.64 -3.18
N LYS A 75 6.28 -16.38 -3.30
CA LYS A 75 6.79 -15.42 -4.30
C LYS A 75 7.36 -14.19 -3.61
N ASP A 76 8.48 -13.71 -4.13
CA ASP A 76 9.11 -12.46 -3.69
C ASP A 76 8.12 -11.28 -3.82
N CYS A 77 8.07 -10.45 -2.78
CA CYS A 77 7.13 -9.36 -2.65
C CYS A 77 7.83 -8.15 -2.04
N LEU A 78 7.76 -7.01 -2.73
CA LEU A 78 8.24 -5.75 -2.19
C LEU A 78 7.19 -5.15 -1.26
N PHE A 79 7.52 -5.01 0.02
CA PHE A 79 6.68 -4.33 1.00
C PHE A 79 7.00 -2.84 1.04
N ILE A 80 5.99 -2.01 0.78
CA ILE A 80 6.11 -0.54 0.81
C ILE A 80 5.17 -0.01 1.88
N ASN A 81 5.72 0.78 2.80
CA ASN A 81 4.89 1.47 3.78
C ASN A 81 4.04 2.54 3.08
N GLY A 82 2.74 2.55 3.35
CA GLY A 82 1.76 3.46 2.76
C GLY A 82 1.95 4.94 3.09
N ARG A 83 2.84 5.25 4.04
CA ARG A 83 3.27 6.63 4.34
C ARG A 83 4.42 7.14 3.49
N HIS A 84 5.08 6.24 2.75
CA HIS A 84 6.29 6.59 2.04
C HIS A 84 5.97 7.50 0.85
N LEU A 85 6.54 8.70 0.84
CA LEU A 85 6.41 9.63 -0.27
C LEU A 85 7.41 9.24 -1.37
N LEU A 86 7.05 8.23 -2.14
CA LEU A 86 7.90 7.66 -3.18
C LEU A 86 8.17 8.69 -4.31
N SER A 87 9.43 9.02 -4.53
CA SER A 87 9.89 9.89 -5.64
C SER A 87 10.51 9.09 -6.78
N THR A 88 11.10 7.93 -6.48
CA THR A 88 11.73 7.02 -7.44
C THR A 88 11.36 5.57 -7.11
N PRO A 89 11.15 4.69 -8.12
CA PRO A 89 10.81 3.30 -7.87
C PRO A 89 11.97 2.56 -7.19
N ILE A 90 11.63 1.75 -6.18
CA ILE A 90 12.53 0.77 -5.57
C ILE A 90 12.46 -0.52 -6.39
N ALA A 91 13.60 -1.16 -6.65
CA ALA A 91 13.64 -2.44 -7.36
C ALA A 91 12.87 -3.51 -6.57
N ILE A 92 12.05 -4.29 -7.28
CA ILE A 92 11.21 -5.32 -6.65
C ILE A 92 12.06 -6.54 -6.24
N ASP A 93 13.12 -6.79 -6.99
CA ASP A 93 14.07 -7.87 -6.75
C ASP A 93 15.35 -7.27 -6.14
N GLY A 94 15.82 -7.83 -5.03
CA GLY A 94 16.97 -7.28 -4.29
C GLY A 94 17.36 -8.12 -3.09
N LYS A 95 18.44 -7.73 -2.41
CA LYS A 95 18.76 -8.29 -1.09
C LYS A 95 17.72 -7.78 -0.08
N GLU A 96 17.33 -8.61 0.87
CA GLU A 96 16.53 -8.17 2.03
C GLU A 96 17.34 -7.12 2.82
N GLU A 97 16.70 -5.99 3.12
CA GLU A 97 17.24 -4.91 3.97
C GLU A 97 16.55 -4.90 5.34
#